data_AF-A0A3Q2LT45-F1
#
_entry.id   AF-A0A3Q2LT45-F1
#
_cell.length_a   1.000
_cell.length_b   1.000
_cell.length_c   1.000
_cell.angle_alpha   90.00
_cell.angle_beta   90.00
_cell.angle_gamma   90.00
#
_symmetry.space_group_name_H-M   'P 1'
#
loop_
_entity.id
_entity.type
_entity.pdbx_description
1 polymer ?
#
loop_
_entity_poly.entity_id
_entity_poly.type
_entity_poly.pdbx_seq_one_letter_code
_entity_poly.pdbx_strand_id
1 'polypeptide(L)'
;MRRHKSTTSSNMKKYIKSPEQKENNKDTENNPKENEIYNLNDDDFKTAIIKILNELRENSDRQLNEFRSYVTKEFDTIKKNQTEILEIKNTIEEIKKNLDALNSRADNMEERISNLEDGNIELLQAEEEREARLKRNEETLQELSDTIRRCNVRIIGIPEGEEKEKGAESLFKEIMAENFPNLVREMDLQVTEANRSPNFINARRPTPRHIVVKLAKVNDKEKILRTARQKKLTYKGTPIRLSADFSAETLQAKETNLQRNPHQAISRFLSRNFTG
;
A
#
# COMPACT_ATOMS: atom_id res chain seq x y z
N MET A 1 -11.44 -19.48 14.53
CA MET A 1 -11.66 -20.53 15.55
C MET A 1 -10.59 -21.63 15.45
N ARG A 2 -9.48 -21.52 16.20
CA ARG A 2 -8.48 -22.60 16.35
C ARG A 2 -8.55 -23.13 17.78
N ARG A 3 -8.98 -24.39 17.94
CA ARG A 3 -9.02 -25.09 19.23
C ARG A 3 -7.60 -25.46 19.64
N HIS A 4 -7.11 -24.90 20.74
CA HIS A 4 -5.90 -25.39 21.40
C HIS A 4 -6.25 -26.62 22.25
N LYS A 5 -5.66 -27.76 21.89
CA LYS A 5 -5.67 -29.00 22.67
C LYS A 5 -4.71 -28.81 23.87
N SER A 6 -5.22 -29.02 25.08
CA SER A 6 -4.39 -29.12 26.28
C SER A 6 -3.56 -30.41 26.23
N THR A 7 -2.24 -30.27 26.32
CA THR A 7 -1.32 -31.39 26.55
C THR A 7 -0.66 -31.15 27.90
N THR A 8 -1.25 -31.69 28.97
CA THR A 8 -0.65 -31.63 30.31
C THR A 8 0.38 -32.74 30.42
N SER A 9 1.65 -32.36 30.28
CA SER A 9 2.80 -33.23 30.53
C SER A 9 2.85 -33.62 32.00
N SER A 10 2.50 -34.86 32.29
CA SER A 10 2.85 -35.56 33.53
C SER A 10 4.36 -35.59 33.68
N ASN A 11 4.91 -34.92 34.70
CA ASN A 11 6.21 -35.25 35.30
C ASN A 11 6.49 -34.36 36.52
N MET A 12 6.06 -34.80 37.70
CA MET A 12 6.73 -34.49 38.97
C MET A 12 6.62 -35.70 39.90
N LYS A 13 7.44 -36.73 39.59
CA LYS A 13 7.92 -37.68 40.59
C LYS A 13 9.43 -37.44 40.72
N LYS A 14 9.86 -37.12 41.94
CA LYS A 14 11.22 -36.86 42.48
C LYS A 14 11.11 -35.53 43.24
N TYR A 15 11.20 -35.45 44.56
CA TYR A 15 12.15 -36.07 45.46
C TYR A 15 11.52 -36.22 46.86
N ILE A 16 11.44 -37.45 47.36
CA ILE A 16 11.54 -37.74 48.80
C ILE A 16 12.55 -38.88 48.88
N LYS A 17 13.81 -38.55 49.16
CA LYS A 17 14.76 -39.58 49.62
C LYS A 17 14.47 -39.77 51.10
N SER A 18 13.68 -40.78 51.44
CA SER A 18 13.70 -41.36 52.78
C SER A 18 15.14 -41.81 53.07
N PRO A 19 15.66 -41.64 54.30
CA PRO A 19 16.96 -42.20 54.65
C PRO A 19 16.88 -43.73 54.47
N GLU A 20 17.78 -44.28 53.67
CA GLU A 20 18.00 -45.72 53.56
C GLU A 20 18.25 -46.27 54.97
N GLN A 21 17.30 -47.05 55.51
CA GLN A 21 17.59 -47.96 56.59
C GLN A 21 18.52 -49.03 56.03
N LYS A 22 19.83 -48.84 56.22
CA LYS A 22 20.78 -49.96 56.15
C LYS A 22 20.58 -50.78 57.41
N GLU A 23 19.77 -51.83 57.31
CA GLU A 23 19.95 -53.03 58.11
C GLU A 23 21.39 -53.52 57.88
N ASN A 24 22.29 -53.12 58.76
CA ASN A 24 23.55 -53.80 58.95
C ASN A 24 23.41 -54.62 60.23
N ASN A 25 22.89 -55.84 60.08
CA ASN A 25 23.28 -56.93 60.97
C ASN A 25 24.80 -57.09 60.84
N LYS A 26 25.52 -56.59 61.84
CA LYS A 26 26.88 -56.99 62.17
C LYS A 26 26.92 -57.25 63.66
N ASP A 27 26.59 -58.49 64.00
CA ASP A 27 27.22 -59.16 65.13
C ASP A 27 28.73 -59.17 64.85
N THR A 28 29.48 -58.38 65.60
CA THR A 28 30.94 -58.52 65.76
C THR A 28 31.30 -57.79 67.05
N GLU A 29 31.37 -58.52 68.17
CA GLU A 29 32.61 -59.11 68.69
C GLU A 29 33.37 -58.12 69.58
N ASN A 30 33.25 -58.37 70.89
CA ASN A 30 34.17 -58.06 71.98
C ASN A 30 34.79 -56.65 72.02
N ASN A 31 34.19 -55.80 72.85
CA ASN A 31 34.86 -54.62 73.40
C ASN A 31 35.92 -55.08 74.43
N PRO A 32 37.22 -54.78 74.29
CA PRO A 32 38.27 -55.28 75.21
C PRO A 32 38.26 -54.64 76.60
N LYS A 33 37.25 -53.84 76.95
CA LYS A 33 37.22 -53.01 78.18
C LYS A 33 36.22 -53.47 79.24
N GLU A 34 35.56 -54.60 79.08
CA GLU A 34 34.60 -55.10 80.08
C GLU A 34 35.27 -55.74 81.31
N ASN A 35 36.55 -56.11 81.23
CA ASN A 35 37.23 -56.88 82.28
C ASN A 35 38.03 -56.06 83.32
N GLU A 36 38.01 -54.73 83.28
CA GLU A 36 38.72 -53.89 84.27
C GLU A 36 37.77 -53.16 85.25
N ILE A 37 36.46 -53.39 85.19
CA ILE A 37 35.51 -52.72 86.10
C ILE A 37 35.32 -53.50 87.40
N TYR A 38 35.48 -54.84 87.37
CA TYR A 38 35.18 -55.73 88.50
C TYR A 38 36.28 -55.81 89.57
N ASN A 39 37.42 -55.14 89.38
CA ASN A 39 38.55 -55.12 90.33
C ASN A 39 38.88 -53.71 90.87
N LEU A 40 38.02 -52.70 90.62
CA LEU A 40 38.23 -51.32 91.06
C LEU A 40 37.73 -51.12 92.51
N ASN A 41 38.39 -50.25 93.28
CA ASN A 41 37.86 -49.76 94.56
C ASN A 41 36.57 -48.95 94.32
N ASP A 42 35.68 -48.84 95.31
CA ASP A 42 34.35 -48.23 95.19
C ASP A 42 34.39 -46.77 94.65
N ASP A 43 35.44 -46.02 94.99
CA ASP A 43 35.67 -44.66 94.48
C ASP A 43 36.10 -44.63 93.01
N ASP A 44 36.89 -45.62 92.56
CA ASP A 44 37.32 -45.74 91.16
C ASP A 44 36.16 -46.22 90.27
N PHE A 45 35.31 -47.12 90.78
CA PHE A 45 34.08 -47.55 90.11
C PHE A 45 33.09 -46.39 89.93
N LYS A 46 32.82 -45.60 90.99
CA LYS A 46 31.97 -44.40 90.89
C LYS A 46 32.52 -43.41 89.86
N THR A 47 33.84 -43.22 89.82
CA THR A 47 34.51 -42.34 88.86
C THR A 47 34.32 -42.83 87.41
N ALA A 48 34.43 -44.14 87.16
CA ALA A 48 34.21 -44.73 85.83
C ALA A 48 32.77 -44.55 85.34
N ILE A 49 31.76 -44.75 86.20
CA ILE A 49 30.34 -44.54 85.86
C ILE A 49 30.05 -43.07 85.53
N ILE A 50 30.57 -42.13 86.34
CA ILE A 50 30.42 -40.69 86.09
C ILE A 50 31.01 -40.31 84.73
N LYS A 51 32.16 -40.87 84.36
CA LYS A 51 32.79 -40.63 83.07
C LYS A 51 31.92 -41.11 81.91
N ILE A 52 31.38 -42.33 81.97
CA ILE A 52 30.48 -42.89 80.94
C ILE A 52 29.21 -42.04 80.81
N LEU A 53 28.59 -41.63 81.92
CA LEU A 53 27.40 -40.78 81.89
C LEU A 53 27.68 -39.39 81.31
N ASN A 54 28.83 -38.81 81.62
CA ASN A 54 29.25 -37.53 81.02
C ASN A 54 29.52 -37.66 79.52
N GLU A 55 30.21 -38.72 79.07
CA GLU A 55 30.44 -38.99 77.64
C GLU A 55 29.11 -39.19 76.88
N LEU A 56 28.16 -39.94 77.45
CA LEU A 56 26.81 -40.11 76.88
C LEU A 56 26.05 -38.78 76.80
N ARG A 57 26.13 -37.95 77.84
CA ARG A 57 25.51 -36.61 77.87
C ARG A 57 26.11 -35.72 76.79
N GLU A 58 27.43 -35.62 76.72
CA GLU A 58 28.14 -34.78 75.76
C GLU A 58 27.89 -35.21 74.30
N ASN A 59 27.85 -36.52 74.03
CA ASN A 59 27.51 -37.04 72.71
C ASN A 59 26.06 -36.70 72.33
N SER A 60 25.12 -36.85 73.27
CA SER A 60 23.71 -36.50 73.05
C SER A 60 23.54 -34.99 72.80
N ASP A 61 24.20 -34.15 73.59
CA ASP A 61 24.19 -32.70 73.43
C ASP A 61 24.80 -32.28 72.09
N ARG A 62 25.88 -32.93 71.66
CA ARG A 62 26.48 -32.71 70.33
C ARG A 62 25.51 -33.05 69.21
N GLN A 63 24.87 -34.22 69.27
CA GLN A 63 23.87 -34.63 68.27
C GLN A 63 22.66 -33.67 68.23
N LEU A 64 22.17 -33.25 69.40
CA LEU A 64 21.07 -32.29 69.50
C LEU A 64 21.45 -30.91 68.92
N ASN A 65 22.67 -30.45 69.17
CA ASN A 65 23.16 -29.18 68.63
C ASN A 65 23.39 -29.23 67.12
N GLU A 66 23.92 -30.34 66.59
CA GLU A 66 24.06 -30.56 65.14
C GLU A 66 22.69 -30.57 64.46
N PHE A 67 21.71 -31.30 65.01
CA PHE A 67 20.33 -31.30 64.51
C PHE A 67 19.69 -29.90 64.57
N ARG A 68 19.83 -29.20 65.69
CA ARG A 68 19.31 -27.83 65.85
C ARG A 68 19.93 -26.87 64.83
N SER A 69 21.24 -26.98 64.58
CA SER A 69 21.94 -26.17 63.58
C SER A 69 21.40 -26.43 62.18
N TYR A 70 21.21 -27.71 61.81
CA TYR A 70 20.62 -28.10 60.53
C TYR A 70 19.19 -27.53 60.36
N VAL A 71 18.33 -27.77 61.35
CA VAL A 71 16.93 -27.30 61.30
C VAL A 71 16.84 -25.78 61.20
N THR A 72 17.73 -25.05 61.87
CA THR A 72 17.75 -23.58 61.82
C THR A 72 18.13 -23.09 60.42
N LYS A 73 19.14 -23.69 59.77
CA LYS A 73 19.53 -23.35 58.38
C LYS A 73 18.40 -23.64 57.38
N GLU A 74 17.73 -24.78 57.53
CA GLU A 74 16.56 -25.12 56.71
C GLU A 74 15.43 -24.12 56.92
N PHE A 75 15.16 -23.73 58.17
CA PHE A 75 14.13 -22.74 58.51
C PHE A 75 14.42 -21.36 57.90
N ASP A 76 15.66 -20.89 57.97
CA ASP A 76 16.08 -19.63 57.37
C ASP A 76 15.93 -19.67 55.83
N THR A 77 16.26 -20.81 55.21
CA THR A 77 16.10 -21.02 53.77
C THR A 77 14.62 -20.98 53.37
N ILE A 78 13.75 -21.66 54.12
CA ILE A 78 12.30 -21.64 53.89
C ILE A 78 11.75 -20.22 54.01
N LYS A 79 12.18 -19.47 55.03
CA LYS A 79 11.73 -18.10 55.24
C LYS A 79 12.13 -17.18 54.09
N LYS A 80 13.34 -17.33 53.56
CA LYS A 80 13.79 -16.59 52.36
C LYS A 80 12.97 -16.95 51.12
N ASN A 81 12.71 -18.23 50.90
CA ASN A 81 11.88 -18.67 49.77
C ASN A 81 10.44 -18.14 49.89
N GLN A 82 9.88 -18.07 51.10
CA GLN A 82 8.55 -17.50 51.33
C GLN A 82 8.48 -16.01 50.95
N THR A 83 9.51 -15.22 51.26
CA THR A 83 9.55 -13.80 50.86
C THR A 83 9.66 -13.64 49.34
N GLU A 84 10.52 -14.41 48.69
CA GLU A 84 10.68 -14.37 47.22
C GLU A 84 9.37 -14.78 46.51
N ILE A 85 8.65 -15.80 47.01
CA ILE A 85 7.34 -16.22 46.47
C ILE A 85 6.30 -15.10 46.60
N LEU A 86 6.30 -14.33 47.69
CA LEU A 86 5.36 -13.23 47.88
C LEU A 86 5.61 -12.10 46.87
N GLU A 87 6.88 -11.75 46.62
CA GLU A 87 7.26 -10.77 45.61
C GLU A 87 6.85 -11.23 44.20
N ILE A 88 7.12 -12.49 43.86
CA ILE A 88 6.68 -13.09 42.59
C ILE A 88 5.15 -13.01 42.45
N LYS A 89 4.40 -13.31 43.51
CA LYS A 89 2.93 -13.23 43.47
C LYS A 89 2.44 -11.81 43.15
N ASN A 90 3.06 -10.79 43.76
CA ASN A 90 2.69 -9.39 43.52
C ASN A 90 3.00 -8.98 42.07
N THR A 91 4.18 -9.34 41.56
CA THR A 91 4.55 -9.04 40.16
C THR A 91 3.63 -9.72 39.15
N ILE A 92 3.19 -10.96 39.42
CA ILE A 92 2.21 -11.67 38.58
C ILE A 92 0.86 -10.93 38.55
N GLU A 93 0.42 -10.36 39.68
CA GLU A 93 -0.83 -9.61 39.74
C GLU A 93 -0.76 -8.32 38.91
N GLU A 94 0.37 -7.63 38.98
CA GLU A 94 0.62 -6.43 38.17
C GLU A 94 0.67 -6.75 36.66
N ILE A 95 1.33 -7.85 36.28
CA ILE A 95 1.36 -8.33 34.89
C ILE A 95 -0.06 -8.62 34.38
N LYS A 96 -0.92 -9.24 35.20
CA LYS A 96 -2.32 -9.51 34.81
C LYS A 96 -3.09 -8.24 34.52
N LYS A 97 -3.01 -7.23 35.38
CA LYS A 97 -3.67 -5.93 35.18
C LYS A 97 -3.20 -5.25 33.89
N ASN A 98 -1.89 -5.30 33.62
CA ASN A 98 -1.33 -4.76 32.38
C ASN A 98 -1.80 -5.55 31.14
N LEU A 99 -1.95 -6.87 31.25
CA LEU A 99 -2.44 -7.71 30.16
C LEU A 99 -3.93 -7.42 29.85
N ASP A 100 -4.75 -7.23 30.88
CA ASP A 100 -6.16 -6.84 30.70
C ASP A 100 -6.28 -5.46 30.04
N ALA A 101 -5.44 -4.50 30.46
CA ALA A 101 -5.37 -3.19 29.83
C ALA A 101 -4.93 -3.27 28.36
N LEU A 102 -3.95 -4.13 28.04
CA LEU A 102 -3.51 -4.35 26.66
C LEU A 102 -4.60 -4.99 25.80
N ASN A 103 -5.35 -5.97 26.33
CA ASN A 103 -6.45 -6.60 25.61
C ASN A 103 -7.55 -5.58 25.25
N SER A 104 -7.99 -4.77 26.22
CA SER A 104 -9.00 -3.74 25.94
C SER A 104 -8.55 -2.73 24.88
N ARG A 105 -7.25 -2.39 24.85
CA ARG A 105 -6.67 -1.55 23.81
C ARG A 105 -6.63 -2.26 22.45
N ALA A 106 -6.32 -3.56 22.42
CA ALA A 106 -6.35 -4.36 21.19
C ALA A 106 -7.76 -4.40 20.59
N ASP A 107 -8.78 -4.69 21.41
CA ASP A 107 -10.18 -4.71 20.97
C ASP A 107 -10.60 -3.37 20.35
N ASN A 108 -10.23 -2.24 20.98
CA ASN A 108 -10.49 -0.91 20.43
C ASN A 108 -9.80 -0.67 19.08
N MET A 109 -8.56 -1.13 18.93
CA MET A 109 -7.84 -1.01 17.66
C MET A 109 -8.48 -1.87 16.57
N GLU A 110 -8.92 -3.09 16.88
CA GLU A 110 -9.61 -3.97 15.94
C GLU A 110 -10.90 -3.32 15.42
N GLU A 111 -11.71 -2.74 16.31
CA GLU A 111 -12.92 -2.00 15.91
C GLU A 111 -12.59 -0.80 15.01
N ARG A 112 -11.57 -0.01 15.38
CA ARG A 112 -11.12 1.12 14.55
C ARG A 112 -10.62 0.67 13.18
N ILE A 113 -9.90 -0.46 13.10
CA ILE A 113 -9.44 -1.02 11.83
C ILE A 113 -10.63 -1.44 10.99
N SER A 114 -11.63 -2.13 11.56
CA SER A 114 -12.86 -2.51 10.84
C SER A 114 -13.58 -1.29 10.26
N ASN A 115 -13.76 -0.23 11.07
CA ASN A 115 -14.40 1.00 10.61
C ASN A 115 -13.62 1.69 9.46
N LEU A 116 -12.29 1.62 9.49
CA LEU A 116 -11.44 2.16 8.41
C LEU A 116 -11.50 1.28 7.15
N GLU A 117 -11.57 -0.03 7.29
CA GLU A 117 -11.73 -0.96 6.17
C GLU A 117 -13.04 -0.71 5.43
N ASP A 118 -14.15 -0.57 6.17
CA ASP A 118 -15.46 -0.26 5.60
C ASP A 118 -15.44 1.12 4.89
N GLY A 119 -14.87 2.15 5.54
CA GLY A 119 -14.74 3.48 4.93
C GLY A 119 -13.85 3.49 3.67
N ASN A 120 -12.82 2.65 3.62
CA ASN A 120 -11.96 2.52 2.44
C ASN A 120 -12.70 1.87 1.26
N ILE A 121 -13.60 0.92 1.53
CA ILE A 121 -14.43 0.29 0.48
C ILE A 121 -15.35 1.33 -0.16
N GLU A 122 -16.03 2.15 0.66
CA GLU A 122 -16.88 3.23 0.17
C GLU A 122 -16.07 4.27 -0.64
N LEU A 123 -14.86 4.62 -0.18
CA LEU A 123 -13.97 5.54 -0.88
C LEU A 123 -13.59 5.01 -2.26
N LEU A 124 -13.22 3.73 -2.37
CA LEU A 124 -12.86 3.10 -3.65
C LEU A 124 -14.03 3.12 -4.63
N GLN A 125 -15.24 2.77 -4.18
CA GLN A 125 -16.43 2.83 -5.02
C GLN A 125 -16.71 4.27 -5.50
N ALA A 126 -16.60 5.26 -4.62
CA ALA A 126 -16.77 6.66 -4.98
C ALA A 126 -15.70 7.16 -5.97
N GLU A 127 -14.46 6.66 -5.86
CA GLU A 127 -13.38 6.96 -6.79
C GLU A 127 -13.64 6.36 -8.19
N GLU A 128 -14.05 5.10 -8.27
CA GLU A 128 -14.45 4.45 -9.53
C GLU A 128 -15.60 5.19 -10.21
N GLU A 129 -16.63 5.59 -9.44
CA GLU A 129 -17.74 6.39 -9.97
C GLU A 129 -17.27 7.76 -10.48
N ARG A 130 -16.36 8.42 -9.75
CA ARG A 130 -15.79 9.70 -10.15
C ARG A 130 -14.96 9.56 -11.43
N GLU A 131 -14.16 8.51 -11.55
CA GLU A 131 -13.38 8.23 -12.76
C GLU A 131 -14.29 7.97 -13.96
N ALA A 132 -15.32 7.14 -13.79
CA ALA A 132 -16.30 6.88 -14.84
C ALA A 132 -17.04 8.17 -15.28
N ARG A 133 -17.32 9.08 -14.33
CA ARG A 133 -17.88 10.41 -14.63
C ARG A 133 -16.90 11.29 -15.38
N LEU A 134 -15.64 11.33 -14.99
CA LEU A 134 -14.61 12.11 -15.67
C LEU A 134 -14.39 11.65 -17.11
N LYS A 135 -14.35 10.33 -17.33
CA LYS A 135 -14.23 9.76 -18.68
C LYS A 135 -15.41 10.16 -19.57
N ARG A 136 -16.64 10.04 -19.07
CA ARG A 136 -17.84 10.51 -19.81
C ARG A 136 -17.78 12.02 -20.10
N ASN A 137 -17.29 12.82 -19.13
CA ASN A 137 -17.12 14.24 -19.34
C ASN A 137 -16.06 14.55 -20.40
N GLU A 138 -14.97 13.80 -20.46
CA GLU A 138 -13.94 13.95 -21.48
C GLU A 138 -14.47 13.61 -22.88
N GLU A 139 -15.18 12.48 -23.02
CA GLU A 139 -15.82 12.08 -24.28
C GLU A 139 -16.84 13.11 -24.76
N THR A 140 -17.70 13.60 -23.85
CA THR A 140 -18.68 14.66 -24.19
C THR A 140 -18.02 15.98 -24.55
N LEU A 141 -16.92 16.37 -23.88
CA LEU A 141 -16.15 17.55 -24.24
C LEU A 141 -15.50 17.39 -25.62
N GLN A 142 -14.96 16.22 -25.94
CA GLN A 142 -14.41 15.92 -27.26
C GLN A 142 -15.48 16.07 -28.34
N GLU A 143 -16.66 15.47 -28.14
CA GLU A 143 -17.80 15.59 -29.07
C GLU A 143 -18.27 17.03 -29.25
N LEU A 144 -18.36 17.81 -28.17
CA LEU A 144 -18.73 19.23 -28.23
C LEU A 144 -17.67 20.01 -29.03
N SER A 145 -16.40 19.77 -28.74
CA SER A 145 -15.26 20.40 -29.42
C SER A 145 -15.28 20.13 -30.92
N ASP A 146 -15.52 18.87 -31.31
CA ASP A 146 -15.60 18.48 -32.71
C ASP A 146 -16.87 19.02 -33.37
N THR A 147 -17.98 19.13 -32.64
CA THR A 147 -19.22 19.77 -33.12
C THR A 147 -19.00 21.25 -33.42
N ILE A 148 -18.33 21.98 -32.52
CA ILE A 148 -18.01 23.40 -32.71
C ILE A 148 -17.08 23.60 -33.92
N ARG A 149 -16.07 22.72 -34.09
CA ARG A 149 -15.14 22.76 -35.22
C ARG A 149 -15.69 22.10 -36.49
N ARG A 150 -16.91 21.55 -36.45
CA ARG A 150 -17.48 20.76 -37.55
C ARG A 150 -17.57 21.57 -38.84
N CYS A 151 -17.80 22.88 -38.78
CA CYS A 151 -17.84 23.78 -39.94
C CYS A 151 -16.52 24.51 -40.23
N ASN A 152 -15.44 24.23 -39.47
CA ASN A 152 -14.18 24.95 -39.60
C ASN A 152 -13.31 24.36 -40.73
N VAL A 153 -12.77 25.25 -41.56
CA VAL A 153 -11.71 24.99 -42.55
C VAL A 153 -10.45 25.71 -42.08
N ARG A 154 -9.31 25.02 -42.12
CA ARG A 154 -8.00 25.55 -41.75
C ARG A 154 -7.16 25.79 -43.01
N ILE A 155 -6.69 27.02 -43.19
CA ILE A 155 -5.83 27.43 -44.30
C ILE A 155 -4.39 27.57 -43.79
N ILE A 156 -3.47 26.95 -44.52
CA ILE A 156 -2.05 26.89 -44.18
C ILE A 156 -1.25 27.45 -45.36
N GLY A 157 -0.23 28.26 -45.05
CA GLY A 157 0.70 28.81 -46.05
C GLY A 157 0.43 30.26 -46.47
N ILE A 158 -0.51 30.97 -45.83
CA ILE A 158 -0.77 32.38 -46.11
C ILE A 158 0.23 33.26 -45.34
N PRO A 159 1.00 34.15 -46.00
CA PRO A 159 1.90 35.10 -45.34
C PRO A 159 1.19 35.98 -44.31
N GLU A 160 1.85 36.36 -43.22
CA GLU A 160 1.27 37.25 -42.21
C GLU A 160 1.03 38.65 -42.80
N GLY A 161 -0.16 39.21 -42.57
CA GLY A 161 -0.49 40.58 -43.00
C GLY A 161 -1.29 40.70 -44.29
N GLU A 162 -1.51 39.62 -45.03
CA GLU A 162 -2.39 39.60 -46.21
C GLU A 162 -3.86 39.91 -45.88
N GLU A 163 -4.28 39.74 -44.62
CA GLU A 163 -5.66 40.03 -44.18
C GLU A 163 -5.96 41.52 -43.91
N LYS A 164 -4.94 42.39 -43.86
CA LYS A 164 -5.02 43.67 -43.12
C LYS A 164 -6.10 44.65 -43.60
N GLU A 165 -6.41 44.73 -44.89
CA GLU A 165 -7.38 45.71 -45.41
C GLU A 165 -8.82 45.19 -45.52
N LYS A 166 -9.01 43.89 -45.73
CA LYS A 166 -10.33 43.31 -46.06
C LYS A 166 -10.75 42.16 -45.12
N GLY A 167 -9.92 41.81 -44.15
CA GLY A 167 -10.16 40.73 -43.20
C GLY A 167 -9.98 39.32 -43.78
N ALA A 168 -9.89 38.32 -42.92
CA ALA A 168 -9.66 36.93 -43.32
C ALA A 168 -10.82 36.32 -44.14
N GLU A 169 -12.04 36.85 -44.00
CA GLU A 169 -13.19 36.41 -44.78
C GLU A 169 -13.01 36.74 -46.27
N SER A 170 -12.58 37.96 -46.59
CA SER A 170 -12.36 38.38 -47.97
C SER A 170 -11.24 37.56 -48.63
N LEU A 171 -10.18 37.28 -47.88
CA LEU A 171 -9.05 36.46 -48.33
C LEU A 171 -9.52 35.04 -48.63
N PHE A 172 -10.40 34.47 -47.80
CA PHE A 172 -11.00 33.18 -48.11
C PHE A 172 -11.84 33.23 -49.39
N LYS A 173 -12.67 34.26 -49.60
CA LYS A 173 -13.45 34.43 -50.85
C LYS A 173 -12.54 34.57 -52.08
N GLU A 174 -11.42 35.27 -51.97
CA GLU A 174 -10.41 35.39 -53.03
C GLU A 174 -9.79 34.02 -53.38
N ILE A 175 -9.36 33.26 -52.37
CA ILE A 175 -8.85 31.88 -52.56
C ILE A 175 -9.90 31.00 -53.23
N MET A 176 -11.16 31.10 -52.81
CA MET A 176 -12.25 30.33 -53.38
C MET A 176 -12.53 30.70 -54.84
N ALA A 177 -12.44 31.97 -55.22
CA ALA A 177 -12.61 32.42 -56.60
C ALA A 177 -11.43 32.02 -57.50
N GLU A 178 -10.19 32.14 -57.00
CA GLU A 178 -8.97 31.75 -57.73
C GLU A 178 -8.95 30.24 -58.00
N ASN A 179 -9.26 29.44 -56.98
CA ASN A 179 -9.14 27.99 -57.08
C ASN A 179 -10.45 27.32 -57.50
N PHE A 180 -11.62 27.75 -57.04
CA PHE A 180 -12.88 27.03 -57.24
C PHE A 180 -14.00 27.89 -57.85
N PRO A 181 -13.80 28.46 -59.06
CA PRO A 181 -14.76 29.40 -59.65
C PRO A 181 -16.14 28.77 -59.89
N ASN A 182 -16.21 27.47 -60.21
CA ASN A 182 -17.47 26.76 -60.35
C ASN A 182 -18.22 26.61 -59.02
N LEU A 183 -17.48 26.35 -57.94
CA LEU A 183 -18.05 26.12 -56.62
C LEU A 183 -18.63 27.42 -56.03
N VAL A 184 -17.94 28.54 -56.26
CA VAL A 184 -18.40 29.87 -55.87
C VAL A 184 -19.70 30.26 -56.60
N ARG A 185 -19.90 29.81 -57.84
CA ARG A 185 -21.14 30.06 -58.60
C ARG A 185 -22.30 29.15 -58.16
N GLU A 186 -22.00 27.90 -57.83
CA GLU A 186 -23.01 26.91 -57.41
C GLU A 186 -23.50 27.15 -55.98
N MET A 187 -22.66 27.72 -55.11
CA MET A 187 -22.92 27.81 -53.68
C MET A 187 -22.94 29.25 -53.19
N ASP A 188 -23.97 29.61 -52.42
CA ASP A 188 -23.96 30.84 -51.64
C ASP A 188 -23.07 30.67 -50.40
N LEU A 189 -21.78 30.99 -50.56
CA LEU A 189 -20.76 30.76 -49.55
C LEU A 189 -20.87 31.76 -48.39
N GLN A 190 -21.49 31.31 -47.31
CA GLN A 190 -21.67 32.10 -46.09
C GLN A 190 -20.59 31.76 -45.06
N VAL A 191 -19.73 32.75 -44.77
CA VAL A 191 -18.71 32.68 -43.73
C VAL A 191 -19.27 33.34 -42.46
N THR A 192 -19.16 32.64 -41.33
CA THR A 192 -19.62 33.16 -40.03
C THR A 192 -18.50 33.86 -39.27
N GLU A 193 -17.28 33.31 -39.35
CA GLU A 193 -16.11 33.84 -38.68
C GLU A 193 -14.87 33.42 -39.48
N ALA A 194 -13.87 34.30 -39.56
CA ALA A 194 -12.58 33.98 -40.15
C ALA A 194 -11.50 34.73 -39.40
N ASN A 195 -10.57 34.01 -38.78
CA ASN A 195 -9.52 34.60 -37.93
C ASN A 195 -8.22 33.78 -37.99
N ARG A 196 -7.09 34.43 -37.71
CA ARG A 196 -5.79 33.74 -37.50
C ARG A 196 -5.78 33.06 -36.13
N SER A 197 -5.34 31.81 -36.08
CA SER A 197 -5.20 31.06 -34.83
C SER A 197 -3.75 30.61 -34.61
N PRO A 198 -3.14 30.87 -33.43
CA PRO A 198 -3.67 31.64 -32.29
C PRO A 198 -3.74 33.16 -32.57
N ASN A 199 -4.54 33.92 -31.81
CA ASN A 199 -4.77 35.35 -32.06
C ASN A 199 -3.52 36.23 -31.93
N PHE A 200 -2.52 35.82 -31.16
CA PHE A 200 -1.26 36.54 -31.01
C PHE A 200 -0.15 35.96 -31.89
N ILE A 201 0.76 36.83 -32.35
CA ILE A 201 1.94 36.44 -33.12
C ILE A 201 3.01 35.95 -32.13
N ASN A 202 3.56 34.76 -32.37
CA ASN A 202 4.68 34.22 -31.59
C ASN A 202 5.97 34.36 -32.39
N ALA A 203 6.85 35.28 -31.99
CA ALA A 203 8.11 35.56 -32.67
C ALA A 203 9.08 34.35 -32.74
N ARG A 204 8.88 33.32 -31.91
CA ARG A 204 9.69 32.08 -31.93
C ARG A 204 9.27 31.10 -33.03
N ARG A 205 8.12 31.31 -33.68
CA ARG A 205 7.63 30.45 -34.77
C ARG A 205 7.89 31.14 -36.11
N PRO A 206 8.78 30.61 -36.96
CA PRO A 206 9.08 31.21 -38.25
C PRO A 206 7.97 30.96 -39.29
N THR A 207 7.07 30.01 -39.05
CA THR A 207 5.96 29.69 -39.95
C THR A 207 4.77 30.63 -39.74
N PRO A 208 4.10 31.10 -40.81
CA PRO A 208 2.87 31.88 -40.68
C PRO A 208 1.79 31.11 -39.91
N ARG A 209 0.98 31.84 -39.11
CA ARG A 209 -0.15 31.22 -38.38
C ARG A 209 -1.21 30.70 -39.34
N HIS A 210 -2.01 29.76 -38.89
CA HIS A 210 -3.07 29.23 -39.74
C HIS A 210 -4.30 30.13 -39.65
N ILE A 211 -5.05 30.25 -40.73
CA ILE A 211 -6.36 30.92 -40.71
C ILE A 211 -7.42 29.85 -40.49
N VAL A 212 -8.32 30.08 -39.55
CA VAL A 212 -9.50 29.23 -39.32
C VAL A 212 -10.72 29.98 -39.80
N VAL A 213 -11.45 29.37 -40.73
CA VAL A 213 -12.68 29.90 -41.32
C VAL A 213 -13.84 29.01 -40.92
N LYS A 214 -14.83 29.57 -40.24
CA LYS A 214 -16.06 28.88 -39.84
C LYS A 214 -17.15 29.17 -40.85
N LEU A 215 -17.58 28.14 -41.56
CA LEU A 215 -18.68 28.24 -42.54
C LEU A 215 -20.04 28.09 -41.85
N ALA A 216 -21.10 28.63 -42.47
CA ALA A 216 -22.46 28.48 -41.95
C ALA A 216 -22.97 27.03 -42.06
N LYS A 217 -22.57 26.31 -43.11
CA LYS A 217 -23.05 24.94 -43.41
C LYS A 217 -21.90 23.94 -43.45
N VAL A 218 -22.11 22.77 -42.83
CA VAL A 218 -21.15 21.65 -42.86
C VAL A 218 -20.97 21.10 -44.28
N ASN A 219 -22.05 21.08 -45.08
CA ASN A 219 -22.01 20.61 -46.46
C ASN A 219 -21.01 21.42 -47.31
N ASP A 220 -20.94 22.72 -47.05
CA ASP A 220 -20.05 23.62 -47.79
C ASP A 220 -18.60 23.29 -47.48
N LYS A 221 -18.28 23.10 -46.19
CA LYS A 221 -16.95 22.63 -45.76
C LYS A 221 -16.58 21.32 -46.46
N GLU A 222 -17.48 20.34 -46.49
CA GLU A 222 -17.18 19.04 -47.08
C GLU A 222 -16.92 19.14 -48.58
N LYS A 223 -17.74 19.88 -49.33
CA LYS A 223 -17.54 20.10 -50.77
C LYS A 223 -16.19 20.77 -51.03
N ILE A 224 -15.85 21.82 -50.28
CA ILE A 224 -14.57 22.55 -50.40
C ILE A 224 -13.38 21.64 -50.11
N LEU A 225 -13.43 20.86 -49.02
CA LEU A 225 -12.33 19.98 -48.65
C LEU A 225 -12.17 18.80 -49.61
N ARG A 226 -13.25 18.33 -50.26
CA ARG A 226 -13.18 17.28 -51.29
C ARG A 226 -12.50 17.80 -52.55
N THR A 227 -12.93 18.95 -53.07
CA THR A 227 -12.31 19.56 -54.27
C THR A 227 -10.88 20.00 -54.00
N ALA A 228 -10.58 20.49 -52.79
CA ALA A 228 -9.22 20.84 -52.36
C ALA A 228 -8.25 19.66 -52.34
N ARG A 229 -8.72 18.42 -52.20
CA ARG A 229 -7.86 17.22 -52.25
C ARG A 229 -7.51 16.78 -53.67
N GLN A 230 -8.32 17.16 -54.65
CA GLN A 230 -8.17 16.72 -56.04
C GLN A 230 -7.13 17.53 -56.83
N LYS A 231 -6.70 18.68 -56.31
CA LYS A 231 -5.73 19.54 -56.98
C LYS A 231 -4.85 20.30 -56.01
N LYS A 232 -3.74 20.83 -56.52
CA LYS A 232 -2.89 21.77 -55.79
C LYS A 232 -3.57 23.14 -55.74
N LEU A 233 -3.51 23.79 -54.59
CA LEU A 233 -4.11 25.10 -54.36
C LEU A 233 -3.04 26.17 -54.33
N THR A 234 -3.36 27.34 -54.89
CA THR A 234 -2.48 28.51 -54.89
C THR A 234 -3.19 29.74 -54.36
N TYR A 235 -2.42 30.69 -53.84
CA TYR A 235 -2.87 32.03 -53.55
C TYR A 235 -1.80 33.00 -54.05
N LYS A 236 -2.13 33.85 -55.03
CA LYS A 236 -1.16 34.77 -55.66
C LYS A 236 0.14 34.06 -56.10
N GLY A 237 0.01 32.84 -56.65
CA GLY A 237 1.13 32.00 -57.07
C GLY A 237 1.86 31.23 -55.95
N THR A 238 1.53 31.44 -54.68
CA THR A 238 2.10 30.69 -53.54
C THR A 238 1.27 29.43 -53.26
N PRO A 239 1.88 28.23 -53.09
CA PRO A 239 1.14 27.03 -52.77
C PRO A 239 0.56 27.07 -51.35
N ILE A 240 -0.71 26.70 -51.23
CA ILE A 240 -1.45 26.69 -49.96
C ILE A 240 -2.11 25.33 -49.70
N ARG A 241 -2.51 25.08 -48.45
CA ARG A 241 -3.23 23.86 -48.08
C ARG A 241 -4.49 24.17 -47.27
N LEU A 242 -5.59 23.52 -47.66
CA LEU A 242 -6.83 23.49 -46.89
C LEU A 242 -6.96 22.15 -46.17
N SER A 243 -7.28 22.20 -44.88
CA SER A 243 -7.54 21.01 -44.06
C SER A 243 -8.74 21.19 -43.16
N ALA A 244 -9.34 20.09 -42.72
CA ALA A 244 -10.33 20.14 -41.64
C ALA A 244 -9.65 20.48 -40.31
N ASP A 245 -10.35 21.27 -39.49
CA ASP A 245 -9.99 21.54 -38.11
C ASP A 245 -10.62 20.46 -37.21
N PHE A 246 -9.80 19.73 -36.46
CA PHE A 246 -10.22 18.64 -35.56
C PHE A 246 -9.69 18.91 -34.15
N SER A 247 -10.36 18.37 -33.13
CA SER A 247 -9.83 18.31 -31.77
C SER A 247 -8.48 17.55 -31.71
N ALA A 248 -7.71 17.79 -30.66
CA ALA A 248 -6.39 17.16 -30.49
C ALA A 248 -6.55 15.63 -30.33
N GLU A 249 -7.57 15.23 -29.59
CA GLU A 249 -7.96 13.86 -29.30
C GLU A 249 -8.32 13.13 -30.60
N THR A 250 -9.10 13.77 -31.48
CA THR A 250 -9.48 13.20 -32.78
C THR A 250 -8.29 13.15 -33.76
N LEU A 251 -7.36 14.11 -33.69
CA LEU A 251 -6.11 14.04 -34.45
C LEU A 251 -5.24 12.87 -33.99
N GLN A 252 -5.04 12.71 -32.68
CA GLN A 252 -4.26 11.63 -32.09
C GLN A 252 -4.89 10.26 -32.37
N ALA A 253 -6.22 10.14 -32.29
CA ALA A 253 -6.94 8.92 -32.67
C ALA A 253 -6.71 8.55 -34.14
N LYS A 254 -6.62 9.53 -35.04
CA LYS A 254 -6.33 9.27 -36.47
C LYS A 254 -4.88 8.85 -36.69
N GLU A 255 -3.94 9.50 -36.02
CA GLU A 255 -2.50 9.15 -36.09
C GLU A 255 -2.24 7.73 -35.58
N THR A 256 -2.80 7.39 -34.41
CA THR A 256 -2.68 6.05 -33.81
C THR A 256 -3.35 4.97 -34.66
N ASN A 257 -4.52 5.23 -35.24
CA ASN A 257 -5.18 4.30 -36.16
C ASN A 257 -4.37 4.08 -37.45
N LEU A 258 -3.74 5.12 -37.98
CA LEU A 258 -2.88 5.01 -39.16
C LEU A 258 -1.63 4.17 -38.88
N GLN A 259 -1.06 4.28 -37.68
CA GLN A 259 0.08 3.47 -37.24
C GLN A 259 -0.29 2.02 -36.97
N ARG A 260 -1.43 1.76 -36.33
CA ARG A 260 -1.85 0.40 -35.93
C ARG A 260 -2.41 -0.43 -37.07
N ASN A 261 -3.18 0.18 -38.00
CA ASN A 261 -3.87 -0.55 -39.07
C ASN A 261 -3.75 0.18 -40.43
N PRO A 262 -2.55 0.24 -41.03
CA PRO A 262 -2.31 1.01 -42.27
C PRO A 262 -3.15 0.49 -43.44
N HIS A 263 -3.32 -0.83 -43.59
CA HIS A 263 -4.13 -1.42 -44.65
C HIS A 263 -5.61 -1.02 -44.57
N GLN A 264 -6.18 -0.96 -43.36
CA GLN A 264 -7.58 -0.58 -43.16
C GLN A 264 -7.79 0.94 -43.34
N ALA A 265 -6.79 1.74 -42.99
CA ALA A 265 -6.76 3.18 -43.26
C ALA A 265 -6.69 3.47 -44.78
N ILE A 266 -5.85 2.74 -45.51
CA ILE A 266 -5.74 2.81 -46.98
C ILE A 266 -7.06 2.39 -47.62
N SER A 267 -7.68 1.28 -47.17
CA SER A 267 -8.98 0.82 -47.67
C SER A 267 -10.07 1.90 -47.50
N ARG A 268 -10.21 2.51 -46.31
CA ARG A 268 -11.17 3.60 -46.07
C ARG A 268 -10.86 4.86 -46.88
N PHE A 269 -9.58 5.17 -47.09
CA PHE A 269 -9.14 6.28 -47.94
C PHE A 269 -9.52 6.05 -49.40
N LEU A 270 -9.28 4.85 -49.92
CA LEU A 270 -9.63 4.48 -51.28
C LEU A 270 -11.15 4.48 -51.47
N SER A 271 -11.92 3.91 -50.54
CA SER A 271 -13.39 3.95 -50.60
C SER A 271 -13.92 5.39 -50.62
N ARG A 272 -13.42 6.29 -49.78
CA ARG A 272 -13.87 7.70 -49.76
C ARG A 272 -13.50 8.51 -51.01
N ASN A 273 -12.49 8.12 -51.76
CA ASN A 273 -11.97 8.88 -52.90
C ASN A 273 -12.33 8.28 -54.25
N PHE A 274 -12.69 6.99 -54.32
CA PHE A 274 -12.88 6.27 -55.59
C PHE A 274 -14.24 5.57 -55.74
N THR A 275 -15.13 5.59 -54.74
CA THR A 275 -16.54 5.23 -54.98
C THR A 275 -17.32 6.48 -55.36
N GLY A 276 -17.33 6.77 -56.66
CA GLY A 276 -18.34 7.60 -57.33
C GLY A 276 -19.41 6.72 -57.92
#